data_AF-A0AAV5JL37-F1
#
_entry.id   AF-A0AAV5JL37-F1
#
_cell.length_a   1.000
_cell.length_b   1.000
_cell.length_c   1.000
_cell.angle_alpha   90.00
_cell.angle_beta   90.00
_cell.angle_gamma   90.00
#
_symmetry.space_group_name_H-M   'P 1'
#
loop_
_entity.id
_entity.type
_entity.pdbx_description
1 polymer ?
#
loop_
_entity_poly.entity_id
_entity_poly.type
_entity_poly.pdbx_seq_one_letter_code
_entity_poly.pdbx_strand_id
1 'polypeptide(L)'
;MTVCSLSACKDEYLVFEFEEKCIAVLDRIAASAASSCILKDYGIPFERSPDLLEPYVDLEDNQAMEQDLGDTPVSNSEIGFDGIIWV
;
A
#
# COMPACT_ATOMS: atom_id res chain seq x y z
N MET A 1 13.16 -6.33 5.33
CA MET A 1 12.77 -5.05 4.71
C MET A 1 12.01 -4.29 5.77
N THR A 2 12.66 -3.36 6.48
CA THR A 2 12.08 -2.70 7.66
C THR A 2 10.86 -1.89 7.24
N VAL A 3 9.69 -2.29 7.73
CA VAL A 3 8.41 -1.60 7.51
C VAL A 3 8.37 -0.30 8.31
N CYS A 4 9.06 0.74 7.84
CA CYS A 4 8.79 2.10 8.30
C CYS A 4 7.43 2.51 7.74
N SER A 5 6.38 2.48 8.57
CA SER A 5 5.11 3.11 8.21
C SER A 5 5.35 4.61 7.96
N LEU A 6 4.70 5.18 6.94
CA LEU A 6 4.81 6.62 6.62
C LEU A 6 4.52 7.51 7.85
N SER A 7 3.68 7.02 8.76
CA SER A 7 3.35 7.66 10.03
C SER A 7 4.48 7.66 11.06
N ALA A 8 5.43 6.72 10.98
CA ALA A 8 6.57 6.62 11.89
C ALA A 8 7.83 7.30 11.34
N CYS A 9 7.84 7.72 10.06
CA CYS A 9 8.98 8.37 9.42
C CYS A 9 9.28 9.73 10.07
N LYS A 10 10.51 9.89 10.57
CA LYS A 10 11.01 11.14 11.18
C LYS A 10 12.04 11.86 10.32
N ASP A 11 12.36 11.30 9.15
CA ASP A 11 13.33 11.86 8.22
C ASP A 11 12.76 13.08 7.49
N GLU A 12 13.65 13.93 6.98
CA GLU A 12 13.28 15.16 6.24
C GLU A 12 12.64 14.82 4.89
N TYR A 13 13.12 13.76 4.23
CA TYR A 13 12.68 13.33 2.91
C TYR A 13 12.05 11.95 2.95
N LEU A 14 11.01 11.78 2.14
CA LEU A 14 10.43 10.50 1.77
C LEU A 14 11.06 10.07 0.45
N VAL A 15 11.76 8.93 0.45
CA VAL A 15 12.45 8.40 -0.72
C VAL A 15 11.79 7.10 -1.14
N PHE A 16 11.35 7.03 -2.40
CA PHE A 16 10.71 5.86 -3.00
C PHE A 16 11.55 5.37 -4.17
N GLU A 17 11.94 4.09 -4.14
CA GLU A 17 12.62 3.41 -5.25
C GLU A 17 11.61 2.55 -6.01
N PHE A 18 11.57 2.72 -7.33
CA PHE A 18 10.68 1.99 -8.24
C PHE A 18 11.44 0.95 -9.06
N GLU A 19 10.74 -0.05 -9.60
CA GLU A 19 11.33 -1.18 -10.33
C GLU A 19 12.27 -0.78 -11.48
N GLU A 20 12.00 0.37 -12.13
CA GLU A 20 12.82 0.91 -13.22
C GLU A 20 14.09 1.65 -12.74
N LYS A 21 14.48 1.50 -11.47
CA LYS A 21 15.57 2.27 -10.83
C LYS A 21 15.31 3.78 -10.86
N CYS A 22 14.05 4.17 -10.94
CA CYS A 22 13.62 5.54 -10.75
C CYS A 22 13.52 5.81 -9.24
N ILE A 23 14.00 6.96 -8.79
CA ILE A 23 13.93 7.38 -7.40
C ILE A 23 13.10 8.66 -7.33
N ALA A 24 12.00 8.63 -6.58
CA ALA A 24 11.23 9.81 -6.25
C ALA A 24 11.59 10.28 -4.84
N VAL A 25 11.90 11.57 -4.70
CA VAL A 25 12.23 12.20 -3.41
C VAL A 25 11.22 13.30 -3.14
N LEU A 26 10.53 13.21 -2.01
CA LEU A 26 9.54 14.19 -1.58
C LEU A 26 9.97 14.77 -0.22
N ASP A 27 9.81 16.08 -0.03
CA ASP A 27 9.91 16.68 1.30
C ASP A 27 8.72 16.26 2.16
N ARG A 28 8.99 15.74 3.36
CA ARG A 28 7.95 15.16 4.24
C ARG A 28 6.93 16.22 4.67
N ILE A 29 7.39 17.41 5.03
CA ILE A 29 6.53 18.47 5.58
C ILE A 29 5.65 19.04 4.47
N ALA A 30 6.22 19.31 3.30
CA ALA A 30 5.50 19.78 2.14
C ALA A 30 4.47 18.77 1.65
N ALA A 31 4.83 17.48 1.57
CA ALA A 31 3.90 16.42 1.19
C ALA A 31 2.73 16.30 2.18
N SER A 32 3.02 16.38 3.48
CA SER A 32 1.99 16.36 4.53
C SER A 32 1.05 17.57 4.43
N ALA A 33 1.59 18.76 4.20
CA ALA A 33 0.81 19.99 4.05
C ALA A 33 -0.07 19.96 2.78
N ALA A 34 0.42 19.37 1.69
CA ALA A 34 -0.29 19.26 0.43
C ALA A 34 -1.38 18.16 0.43
N SER A 35 -1.31 17.17 1.32
CA SER A 35 -2.26 16.05 1.34
C SER A 35 -3.73 16.50 1.34
N SER A 36 -4.09 17.46 2.20
CA SER A 36 -5.49 17.93 2.28
C SER A 36 -5.98 18.62 1.02
N CYS A 37 -5.13 19.41 0.33
CA CYS A 37 -5.55 20.04 -0.93
C CYS A 37 -5.68 19.01 -2.04
N ILE A 38 -4.74 18.08 -2.14
CA ILE A 38 -4.78 16.98 -3.13
C ILE A 38 -6.07 16.17 -2.98
N LEU A 39 -6.41 15.72 -1.76
CA LEU A 39 -7.63 14.94 -1.55
C LEU A 39 -8.89 15.70 -1.99
N LYS A 40 -8.97 17.00 -1.66
CA LYS A 40 -10.10 17.84 -2.04
C LYS A 40 -10.18 18.06 -3.54
N ASP A 41 -9.06 18.41 -4.17
CA ASP A 41 -8.97 18.76 -5.57
C ASP A 41 -9.30 17.56 -6.47
N TYR A 42 -8.92 16.36 -6.03
CA TYR A 42 -9.22 15.10 -6.73
C TYR A 42 -10.50 14.41 -6.25
N GLY A 43 -11.25 15.00 -5.29
CA GLY A 43 -12.50 14.43 -4.79
C GLY A 43 -12.34 13.11 -4.03
N ILE A 44 -11.18 12.86 -3.44
CA ILE A 44 -10.86 11.66 -2.68
C ILE A 44 -11.36 11.84 -1.24
N PRO A 45 -12.22 10.94 -0.72
CA PRO A 45 -12.84 11.12 0.60
C PRO A 45 -11.85 10.90 1.75
N PHE A 46 -10.92 9.94 1.62
CA PHE A 46 -9.95 9.59 2.65
C PHE A 46 -8.60 9.22 2.02
N GLU A 47 -7.49 9.60 2.66
CA GLU A 47 -6.14 9.23 2.22
C GLU A 47 -5.83 7.74 2.33
N ARG A 48 -6.57 7.01 3.16
CA ARG A 48 -6.34 5.59 3.46
C ARG A 48 -7.65 4.82 3.47
N SER A 49 -7.58 3.57 3.06
CA SER A 49 -8.66 2.62 3.26
C SER A 49 -8.75 2.20 4.75
N PRO A 50 -9.91 1.74 5.22
CA PRO A 50 -10.13 1.42 6.64
C PRO A 50 -9.21 0.33 7.19
N ASP A 51 -8.85 -0.65 6.36
CA ASP A 51 -7.93 -1.74 6.70
C ASP A 51 -6.52 -1.24 7.03
N LEU A 52 -6.08 -0.14 6.42
CA LEU A 52 -4.76 0.46 6.67
C LEU A 52 -4.71 1.35 7.92
N LEU A 53 -5.86 1.52 8.62
CA LEU A 53 -5.90 2.17 9.93
C LEU A 53 -5.57 1.19 11.06
N GLU A 54 -5.71 -0.10 10.79
CA GLU A 54 -5.38 -1.13 11.76
C GLU A 54 -3.85 -1.18 11.97
N PRO A 55 -3.38 -1.53 13.18
CA PRO A 55 -1.96 -1.68 13.45
C PRO A 55 -1.33 -2.70 12.50
N TYR A 56 -0.14 -2.40 11.99
CA TYR A 56 0.63 -3.36 11.20
C TYR A 56 0.96 -4.60 12.05
N VAL A 57 0.62 -5.79 11.54
CA VAL A 57 0.97 -7.07 12.14
C VAL A 57 2.14 -7.66 11.37
N ASP A 58 3.26 -7.90 12.05
CA ASP A 58 4.40 -8.59 11.47
C ASP A 58 4.14 -10.10 11.49
N LEU A 59 4.01 -10.73 10.32
CA LEU A 59 3.67 -12.16 10.17
C LEU A 59 4.89 -13.10 10.24
N GLU A 60 6.04 -12.65 10.74
CA GLU A 60 7.24 -13.48 10.88
C GLU A 60 7.46 -13.96 12.33
N ASP A 61 6.63 -14.90 12.81
CA ASP A 61 7.09 -15.93 13.77
C ASP A 61 6.19 -17.19 13.83
N ASN A 62 5.70 -17.69 12.69
CA ASN A 62 5.05 -19.01 12.64
C ASN A 62 5.39 -19.77 11.35
N GLN A 63 6.66 -20.17 11.22
CA GLN A 63 7.00 -21.35 10.42
C GLN A 63 6.69 -22.62 11.23
N ALA A 64 5.44 -23.09 11.20
CA ALA A 64 5.08 -24.50 11.44
C ALA A 64 3.57 -24.74 11.30
N MET A 65 3.05 -24.79 10.07
CA MET A 65 1.99 -25.76 9.78
C MET A 65 1.91 -26.03 8.28
N GLU A 66 2.67 -27.02 7.82
CA GLU A 66 2.21 -27.89 6.76
C GLU A 66 0.88 -28.51 7.23
N GLN A 67 -0.24 -27.95 6.81
CA GLN A 67 -1.52 -28.65 6.80
C GLN A 67 -2.12 -28.49 5.41
N ASP A 68 -1.81 -29.51 4.60
CA ASP A 68 -2.65 -30.09 3.56
C ASP A 68 -4.10 -29.57 3.59
N LEU A 69 -4.37 -28.59 2.73
CA LEU A 69 -5.71 -28.30 2.23
C LEU A 69 -5.67 -28.45 0.70
N GLY A 70 -5.56 -29.70 0.26
CA GLY A 70 -6.47 -30.28 -0.73
C GLY A 70 -6.37 -29.72 -2.15
N ASP A 71 -5.70 -30.50 -3.00
CA ASP A 71 -5.93 -30.56 -4.45
C ASP A 71 -7.44 -30.53 -4.78
N THR A 72 -7.92 -29.44 -5.38
CA THR A 72 -9.11 -29.42 -6.26
C THR A 72 -9.04 -28.20 -7.20
N PRO A 73 -8.91 -28.40 -8.54
CA PRO A 73 -8.81 -27.32 -9.51
C PRO A 73 -10.21 -26.99 -10.06
N VAL A 74 -10.82 -25.87 -9.62
CA VAL A 74 -12.10 -25.39 -10.14
C VAL A 74 -12.15 -23.88 -9.95
N SER A 75 -12.53 -23.00 -10.87
CA SER A 75 -12.73 -22.98 -12.32
C SER A 75 -12.80 -21.49 -12.67
N ASN A 76 -12.36 -21.13 -13.87
CA ASN A 76 -12.52 -19.80 -14.45
C ASN A 76 -14.01 -19.39 -14.51
N SER A 77 -14.48 -18.64 -13.51
CA SER A 77 -15.79 -18.01 -13.49
C SER A 77 -15.62 -16.52 -13.24
N GLU A 78 -15.56 -15.77 -14.35
CA GLU A 78 -16.15 -14.45 -14.55
C GLU A 78 -16.22 -13.53 -13.30
N ILE A 79 -15.10 -12.92 -12.93
CA ILE A 79 -15.10 -11.67 -12.19
C ILE A 79 -14.80 -10.57 -13.20
N GLY A 80 -15.81 -9.75 -13.46
CA GLY A 80 -15.76 -8.62 -14.39
C GLY A 80 -14.55 -7.76 -14.10
N PHE A 81 -13.63 -7.73 -15.06
CA PHE A 81 -12.49 -6.84 -15.07
C PHE A 81 -13.01 -5.42 -15.29
N ASP A 82 -13.24 -4.66 -14.22
CA ASP A 82 -13.23 -3.21 -14.29
C ASP A 82 -11.81 -2.75 -13.96
N GLY A 83 -10.90 -3.01 -14.89
CA GLY A 83 -9.56 -2.47 -14.84
C GLY A 83 -9.65 -0.95 -14.98
N ILE A 84 -9.18 -0.23 -13.96
CA ILE A 84 -8.97 1.20 -14.06
C ILE A 84 -7.91 1.41 -15.15
N ILE A 85 -8.37 1.85 -16.32
CA ILE A 85 -7.50 2.33 -17.39
C ILE A 85 -6.95 3.67 -16.90
N TRP A 86 -5.68 3.70 -16.54
CA TRP A 86 -4.95 4.96 -16.41
C TRP A 86 -4.76 5.51 -17.82
N VAL A 87 -5.61 6.49 -18.16
CA VAL A 87 -5.53 7.25 -19.43
C VAL A 87 -4.49 8.34 -19.32
#